data_AF-A0A2W4P118-F1
#
_entry.id   AF-A0A2W4P118-F1
#
_cell.length_a   1.000
_cell.length_b   1.000
_cell.length_c   1.000
_cell.angle_alpha   90.00
_cell.angle_beta   90.00
_cell.angle_gamma   90.00
#
_symmetry.space_group_name_H-M   'P 1'
#
loop_
_entity.id
_entity.type
_entity.pdbx_description
1 polymer ?
#
loop_
_entity_poly.entity_id
_entity_poly.type
_entity_poly.pdbx_seq_one_letter_code
_entity_poly.pdbx_strand_id
1 'polypeptide(L)'
;MARGVRNLQDVEFDEYTRAQIFRELNARFGFPIKEWQRRFLQELEKVPRNQTPDEFFMRFGNTFINPILNDILCRHRLHPTFNKFVEYVISRSTR
;
A
#
# COMPACT_ATOMS: atom_id res chain seq x y z
N MET A 1 15.44 7.06 23.25
CA MET A 1 14.17 7.15 22.48
C MET A 1 14.40 6.56 21.10
N ALA A 2 14.07 5.29 20.89
CA ALA A 2 14.09 4.66 19.57
C ALA A 2 12.63 4.37 19.20
N ARG A 3 12.07 5.13 18.26
CA ARG A 3 10.82 4.72 17.60
C ARG A 3 11.17 3.44 16.84
N GLY A 4 10.75 2.30 17.38
CA GLY A 4 10.94 1.00 16.75
C GLY A 4 10.45 1.09 15.31
N VAL A 5 11.37 0.83 14.37
CA VAL A 5 11.03 0.57 12.98
C VAL A 5 10.23 -0.72 13.04
N ARG A 6 8.89 -0.60 13.12
CA ARG A 6 8.02 -1.75 12.99
C ARG A 6 8.33 -2.32 11.62
N ASN A 7 8.85 -3.55 11.60
CA ASN A 7 9.11 -4.24 10.35
C ASN A 7 7.73 -4.40 9.69
N LEU A 8 7.52 -3.74 8.56
CA LEU A 8 6.24 -3.76 7.83
C LEU A 8 5.81 -5.18 7.42
N GLN A 9 6.70 -6.16 7.56
CA GLN A 9 6.46 -7.58 7.36
C GLN A 9 5.56 -8.20 8.44
N ASP A 10 5.41 -7.59 9.61
CA ASP A 10 4.64 -8.15 10.74
C ASP A 10 3.19 -7.65 10.82
N VAL A 11 2.71 -6.90 9.82
CA VAL A 11 1.33 -6.39 9.80
C VAL A 11 0.47 -7.26 8.91
N GLU A 12 -0.55 -7.90 9.48
CA GLU A 12 -1.52 -8.72 8.76
C GLU A 12 -2.35 -7.80 7.84
N PHE A 13 -2.23 -7.99 6.51
CA PHE A 13 -2.89 -7.16 5.50
C PHE A 13 -4.19 -7.79 5.03
N ASP A 14 -5.15 -7.92 5.92
CA ASP A 14 -6.45 -8.49 5.56
C ASP A 14 -7.17 -7.70 4.45
N GLU A 15 -8.24 -8.29 3.90
CA GLU A 15 -9.04 -7.67 2.84
C GLU A 15 -9.59 -6.29 3.27
N TYR A 16 -9.96 -6.15 4.53
CA TYR A 16 -10.46 -4.91 5.10
C TYR A 16 -9.39 -3.81 5.09
N THR A 17 -8.17 -4.13 5.52
CA THR A 17 -7.03 -3.21 5.58
C THR A 17 -6.65 -2.74 4.19
N ARG A 18 -6.60 -3.66 3.20
CA ARG A 18 -6.37 -3.28 1.79
C ARG A 18 -7.46 -2.36 1.26
N ALA A 19 -8.73 -2.69 1.51
CA ALA A 19 -9.85 -1.85 1.08
C ALA A 19 -9.76 -0.45 1.69
N GLN A 20 -9.36 -0.34 2.95
CA GLN A 20 -9.18 0.93 3.64
C GLN A 20 -8.03 1.76 3.06
N ILE A 21 -6.92 1.12 2.71
CA ILE A 21 -5.78 1.78 2.04
C ILE A 21 -6.22 2.36 0.69
N PHE A 22 -6.97 1.61 -0.12
CA PHE A 22 -7.50 2.14 -1.39
C PHE A 22 -8.47 3.30 -1.19
N ARG A 23 -9.33 3.24 -0.17
CA ARG A 23 -10.22 4.35 0.18
C ARG A 23 -9.45 5.60 0.58
N GLU A 24 -8.41 5.46 1.39
CA GLU A 24 -7.60 6.60 1.81
C GLU A 24 -6.79 7.18 0.63
N LEU A 25 -6.27 6.33 -0.28
CA LEU A 25 -5.61 6.80 -1.51
C LEU A 25 -6.56 7.64 -2.37
N ASN A 26 -7.82 7.22 -2.48
CA ASN A 26 -8.84 8.00 -3.18
C ASN A 26 -9.16 9.31 -2.46
N ALA A 27 -9.42 9.25 -1.15
CA ALA A 27 -9.80 10.42 -0.37
C ALA A 27 -8.72 11.51 -0.34
N ARG A 28 -7.44 11.13 -0.34
CA ARG A 28 -6.30 12.08 -0.25
C ARG A 28 -5.76 12.53 -1.60
N PHE A 29 -5.74 11.63 -2.59
CA PHE A 29 -5.01 11.84 -3.84
C PHE A 29 -5.88 11.62 -5.09
N GLY A 30 -7.16 11.28 -4.93
CA GLY A 30 -8.07 11.08 -6.05
C GLY A 30 -7.86 9.78 -6.85
N PHE A 31 -7.14 8.79 -6.30
CA PHE A 31 -6.91 7.51 -6.98
C PHE A 31 -8.24 6.81 -7.31
N PRO A 32 -8.52 6.41 -8.56
CA PRO A 32 -9.77 5.73 -8.91
C PRO A 32 -9.78 4.30 -8.33
N ILE A 33 -10.53 4.09 -7.24
CA ILE A 33 -10.53 2.84 -6.45
C ILE A 33 -10.75 1.61 -7.33
N LYS A 34 -11.82 1.62 -8.15
CA LYS A 34 -12.20 0.47 -8.99
C LYS A 34 -11.09 0.05 -9.95
N GLU A 35 -10.42 1.03 -10.55
CA GLU A 35 -9.38 0.79 -11.54
C GLU A 35 -8.10 0.25 -10.90
N TRP A 36 -7.73 0.78 -9.73
CA TRP A 36 -6.57 0.31 -8.98
C TRP A 36 -6.77 -1.07 -8.36
N GLN A 37 -7.99 -1.38 -7.89
CA GLN A 37 -8.36 -2.72 -7.45
C GLN A 37 -8.34 -3.73 -8.61
N ARG A 38 -8.92 -3.36 -9.76
CA ARG A 38 -8.87 -4.17 -10.99
C ARG A 38 -7.43 -4.47 -11.38
N ARG A 39 -6.56 -3.46 -11.40
CA ARG A 39 -5.13 -3.63 -11.69
C ARG A 39 -4.44 -4.53 -10.67
N PHE A 40 -4.73 -4.39 -9.38
CA PHE A 40 -4.17 -5.26 -8.34
C PHE A 40 -4.50 -6.73 -8.60
N LEU A 41 -5.78 -7.06 -8.88
CA LEU A 41 -6.20 -8.42 -9.18
C LEU A 41 -5.50 -8.97 -10.43
N GLN A 42 -5.41 -8.17 -11.50
CA GLN A 42 -4.71 -8.56 -12.73
C GLN A 42 -3.22 -8.82 -12.52
N GLU A 43 -2.56 -8.07 -11.64
CA GLU A 43 -1.16 -8.32 -11.33
C GLU A 43 -0.99 -9.51 -10.37
N LEU A 44 -1.93 -9.73 -9.45
CA LEU A 44 -1.94 -10.87 -8.52
C LEU A 44 -2.10 -12.20 -9.27
N GLU A 45 -2.93 -12.25 -10.31
CA GLU A 45 -3.11 -13.45 -11.16
C GLU A 45 -1.82 -13.93 -11.82
N LYS A 46 -0.84 -13.05 -12.02
CA LYS A 46 0.46 -13.38 -12.62
C LYS A 46 1.46 -13.95 -11.61
N VAL A 47 1.14 -13.90 -10.33
CA VAL A 47 2.05 -14.31 -9.25
C VAL A 47 1.88 -15.81 -8.96
N PRO A 48 2.96 -16.55 -8.68
CA PRO A 48 2.85 -17.93 -8.26
C PRO A 48 1.97 -18.10 -7.01
N ARG A 49 1.20 -19.19 -6.97
CA ARG A 49 0.14 -19.46 -5.97
C ARG A 49 0.61 -19.58 -4.52
N ASN A 50 1.93 -19.56 -4.28
CA ASN A 50 2.52 -19.63 -2.96
C ASN A 50 2.63 -18.27 -2.26
N GLN A 51 2.35 -17.16 -2.96
CA GLN A 51 2.34 -15.83 -2.37
C GLN A 51 0.94 -15.46 -1.90
N THR A 52 0.85 -14.92 -0.67
CA THR A 52 -0.43 -14.42 -0.17
C THR A 52 -0.78 -13.08 -0.85
N PRO A 53 -2.06 -12.77 -1.06
CA PRO A 53 -2.47 -11.45 -1.57
C PRO A 53 -1.92 -10.28 -0.75
N ASP A 54 -1.78 -10.51 0.55
CA ASP A 54 -1.26 -9.61 1.58
C ASP A 54 0.21 -9.25 1.33
N GLU A 55 1.07 -10.26 1.20
CA GLU A 55 2.49 -10.09 0.85
C GLU A 55 2.65 -9.39 -0.50
N PHE A 56 1.81 -9.79 -1.46
CA PHE A 56 1.84 -9.20 -2.78
C PHE A 56 1.41 -7.72 -2.79
N PHE A 57 0.48 -7.32 -1.93
CA PHE A 57 -0.04 -5.96 -1.87
C PHE A 57 1.04 -4.91 -1.62
N MET A 58 1.96 -5.17 -0.69
CA MET A 58 3.08 -4.27 -0.43
C MET A 58 4.03 -4.17 -1.64
N ARG A 59 4.27 -5.28 -2.34
CA ARG A 59 5.08 -5.26 -3.58
C ARG A 59 4.38 -4.48 -4.68
N PHE A 60 3.08 -4.72 -4.87
CA PHE A 60 2.25 -4.03 -5.83
C PHE A 60 2.28 -2.51 -5.59
N GLY A 61 2.02 -2.09 -4.36
CA GLY A 61 2.01 -0.67 -4.01
C GLY A 61 3.37 0.00 -4.17
N ASN A 62 4.46 -0.67 -3.80
CA ASN A 62 5.81 -0.14 -4.04
C ASN A 62 6.18 -0.05 -5.52
N THR A 63 5.68 -0.96 -6.34
CA THR A 63 5.96 -0.98 -7.78
C THR A 63 5.17 0.08 -8.53
N PHE A 64 3.87 0.21 -8.25
CA PHE A 64 2.95 1.01 -9.07
C PHE A 64 2.44 2.28 -8.41
N ILE A 65 2.23 2.28 -7.10
CA ILE A 65 1.63 3.42 -6.38
C ILE A 65 2.72 4.35 -5.83
N ASN A 66 3.80 3.81 -5.28
CA ASN A 66 4.86 4.59 -4.65
C ASN A 66 5.52 5.63 -5.58
N PRO A 67 5.84 5.32 -6.86
CA PRO A 67 6.36 6.33 -7.78
C PRO A 67 5.40 7.50 -7.96
N ILE A 68 4.10 7.21 -8.14
CA ILE A 68 3.06 8.23 -8.33
C ILE A 68 2.94 9.10 -7.07
N LEU A 69 2.93 8.50 -5.88
CA LEU A 69 2.88 9.27 -4.64
C LEU A 69 4.14 10.11 -4.43
N ASN A 70 5.30 9.63 -4.85
CA ASN A 70 6.54 10.41 -4.80
C ASN A 70 6.48 11.61 -5.73
N ASP A 71 5.95 11.44 -6.95
CA ASP A 71 5.77 12.53 -7.91
C ASP A 71 4.78 13.58 -7.37
N ILE A 72 3.61 13.16 -6.84
CA ILE A 72 2.61 14.06 -6.26
C ILE A 72 3.17 14.87 -5.07
N LEU A 73 4.01 14.25 -4.25
CA LEU A 73 4.53 14.85 -3.02
C LEU A 73 5.92 15.47 -3.18
N CYS A 74 6.44 15.58 -4.41
CA CYS A 74 7.76 16.11 -4.73
C CYS A 74 8.88 15.41 -3.92
N ARG A 75 8.82 14.09 -3.78
CA ARG A 75 9.78 13.28 -3.04
C ARG A 75 10.74 12.57 -3.99
N HIS A 76 11.90 12.19 -3.46
CA HIS A 76 12.85 11.37 -4.20
C HIS A 76 12.22 10.05 -4.67
N ARG A 77 12.57 9.59 -5.88
CA ARG A 77 11.98 8.39 -6.52
C ARG A 77 12.04 7.13 -5.65
N LEU A 78 13.12 6.96 -4.87
CA LEU A 78 13.32 5.81 -3.98
C LEU A 78 12.75 6.01 -2.57
N HIS A 79 12.10 7.14 -2.29
CA HIS A 79 11.51 7.36 -0.98
C HIS A 79 10.34 6.36 -0.77
N PRO A 80 10.24 5.69 0.40
CA PRO A 80 9.22 4.68 0.67
C PRO A 80 7.91 5.35 1.13
N THR A 81 7.34 6.20 0.28
CA THR A 81 6.12 6.96 0.57
C THR A 81 4.91 6.06 0.79
N PHE A 82 4.71 5.06 -0.06
CA PHE A 82 3.60 4.12 0.07
C PHE A 82 3.66 3.35 1.39
N ASN A 83 4.84 2.84 1.76
CA ASN A 83 5.05 2.16 3.05
C ASN A 83 4.64 3.04 4.24
N LYS A 84 5.13 4.29 4.27
CA LYS A 84 4.77 5.26 5.32
C LYS A 84 3.28 5.60 5.31
N PHE A 85 2.66 5.65 4.13
CA PHE A 85 1.23 5.88 3.99
C PHE A 85 0.41 4.72 4.57
N VAL A 86 0.82 3.49 4.28
CA VAL A 86 0.21 2.29 4.81
C VAL A 86 0.34 2.22 6.35
N GLU A 87 1.53 2.48 6.89
CA GLU A 87 1.74 2.61 8.34
C GLU A 87 0.80 3.64 8.97
N TYR A 88 0.63 4.79 8.31
CA TYR A 88 -0.28 5.84 8.74
C TYR A 88 -1.74 5.34 8.80
N VAL A 89 -2.23 4.68 7.75
CA VAL A 89 -3.60 4.15 7.70
C VAL A 89 -3.83 3.14 8.82
N ILE A 90 -2.91 2.18 8.97
CA ILE A 90 -3.01 1.12 9.99
C ILE A 90 -2.98 1.71 11.39
N SER A 91 -2.06 2.66 11.66
CA SER A 91 -1.96 3.30 12.97
C SER A 91 -3.20 4.11 13.37
N ARG A 92 -4.02 4.53 12.41
CA ARG A 92 -5.30 5.20 12.67
C ARG A 92 -6.44 4.23 12.91
N SER A 93 -6.46 3.08 12.23
CA SER A 93 -7.53 2.09 12.41
C SER A 93 -7.46 1.38 13.77
N THR A 94 -6.32 1.40 14.46
CA THR A 94 -6.14 0.80 15.80
C THR A 94 -6.47 1.77 16.96
N ARG A 95 -7.07 2.93 16.68
CA ARG A 95 -7.53 3.90 17.70
C ARG A 95 -9.03 4.07 17.64
#